data_AF-A0A6G4VKQ9-F1
#
_entry.id   AF-A0A6G4VKQ9-F1
#
_cell.length_a   1.000
_cell.length_b   1.000
_cell.length_c   1.000
_cell.angle_alpha   90.00
_cell.angle_beta   90.00
_cell.angle_gamma   90.00
#
_symmetry.space_group_name_H-M   'P 1'
#
loop_
_entity.id
_entity.type
_entity.pdbx_description
1 polymer ?
#
loop_
_entity_poly.entity_id
_entity_poly.type
_entity_poly.pdbx_seq_one_letter_code
_entity_poly.pdbx_strand_id
1 'polypeptide(L)'
;AHPFVASIDLAALPADATDLPLPPDGNLLLFAFPETADDYETMGSVVYVPAGSAVTERDRHAWNPSDIDDYEAMFEEFPQGPLRATTHVSLPCHEAVELLDKPGSGPLPGHPRSEELVAVWESTRDAIAPEGPLQIGGYADEEAVYTDPVATAVSRAVKAADAGRWDGPVSDDVADWVLLADWLAGMDVQGWESATVHWVIQREDLAAQRFDRAFTSVFWNP
;
A
#
# COMPACT_ATOMS: atom_id res chain seq x y z
N ALA A 1 -11.37 -13.05 -0.96
CA ALA A 1 -11.21 -12.34 0.33
C ALA A 1 -9.75 -12.52 0.73
N HIS A 2 -9.10 -11.49 1.27
CA HIS A 2 -7.66 -11.49 1.53
C HIS A 2 -7.38 -11.71 3.04
N PRO A 3 -6.20 -12.24 3.42
CA PRO A 3 -5.81 -12.34 4.81
C PRO A 3 -5.63 -10.96 5.45
N PHE A 4 -5.84 -10.90 6.75
CA PHE A 4 -5.70 -9.69 7.55
C PHE A 4 -4.23 -9.36 7.77
N VAL A 5 -3.85 -8.10 7.51
CA VAL A 5 -2.49 -7.59 7.72
C VAL A 5 -2.43 -6.76 9.00
N ALA A 6 -3.25 -5.72 9.09
CA ALA A 6 -3.20 -4.78 10.21
C ALA A 6 -4.54 -4.10 10.48
N SER A 7 -4.72 -3.65 11.72
CA SER A 7 -5.80 -2.75 12.15
C SER A 7 -5.17 -1.49 12.72
N ILE A 8 -5.63 -0.35 12.24
CA ILE A 8 -5.10 0.97 12.62
C ILE A 8 -6.21 1.75 13.30
N ASP A 9 -6.03 2.07 14.57
CA ASP A 9 -6.89 3.00 15.29
C ASP A 9 -6.57 4.43 14.83
N LEU A 10 -7.50 5.03 14.08
CA LEU A 10 -7.30 6.36 13.50
C LEU A 10 -7.23 7.45 14.58
N ALA A 11 -7.85 7.24 15.74
CA ALA A 11 -7.78 8.19 16.86
C ALA A 11 -6.40 8.15 17.56
N ALA A 12 -5.60 7.12 17.33
CA ALA A 12 -4.25 6.99 17.86
C ALA A 12 -3.18 7.64 16.97
N LEU A 13 -3.54 8.04 15.74
CA LEU A 13 -2.62 8.73 14.84
C LEU A 13 -2.36 10.17 15.35
N PRO A 14 -1.10 10.65 15.34
CA PRO A 14 -0.82 12.02 15.71
C PRO A 14 -1.53 12.99 14.75
N ALA A 15 -2.13 14.05 15.31
CA ALA A 15 -2.71 15.11 14.49
C ALA A 15 -1.65 15.72 13.55
N ASP A 16 -2.07 16.05 12.33
CA ASP A 16 -1.20 16.62 11.28
C ASP A 16 0.00 15.71 10.87
N ALA A 17 -0.01 14.43 11.24
CA ALA A 17 1.05 13.48 10.84
C ALA A 17 1.03 13.16 9.34
N THR A 18 -0.12 13.35 8.69
CA THR A 18 -0.34 13.08 7.26
C THR A 18 -1.29 14.13 6.70
N ASP A 19 -1.19 14.39 5.40
CA ASP A 19 -2.09 15.27 4.64
C ASP A 19 -3.33 14.53 4.12
N LEU A 20 -3.42 13.22 4.36
CA LEU A 20 -4.58 12.41 4.02
C LEU A 20 -5.81 12.85 4.83
N PRO A 21 -6.98 13.05 4.19
CA PRO A 21 -8.22 13.39 4.88
C PRO A 21 -8.85 12.16 5.55
N LEU A 22 -8.13 11.53 6.47
CA LEU A 22 -8.58 10.34 7.20
C LEU A 22 -9.74 10.70 8.16
N PRO A 23 -10.67 9.75 8.41
CA PRO A 23 -11.62 9.89 9.50
C PRO A 23 -10.91 10.13 10.85
N PRO A 24 -11.50 10.94 11.75
CA PRO A 24 -10.85 11.29 13.02
C PRO A 24 -10.82 10.16 14.05
N ASP A 25 -11.63 9.11 13.84
CA ASP A 25 -11.75 7.96 14.72
C ASP A 25 -12.12 6.70 13.92
N GLY A 26 -12.28 5.57 14.62
CA GLY A 26 -12.57 4.28 14.02
C GLY A 26 -11.31 3.50 13.67
N ASN A 27 -11.50 2.34 13.03
CA ASN A 27 -10.41 1.46 12.64
C ASN A 27 -10.34 1.32 11.12
N LEU A 28 -9.14 1.44 10.57
CA LEU A 28 -8.82 1.04 9.22
C LEU A 28 -8.25 -0.37 9.24
N LEU A 29 -8.93 -1.31 8.59
CA LEU A 29 -8.50 -2.70 8.47
C LEU A 29 -7.89 -2.91 7.09
N LEU A 30 -6.65 -3.40 7.07
CA LEU A 30 -5.89 -3.68 5.86
C LEU A 30 -5.83 -5.19 5.63
N PHE A 31 -6.12 -5.59 4.39
CA PHE A 31 -6.05 -6.98 3.96
C PHE A 31 -5.29 -7.06 2.64
N ALA A 32 -4.41 -8.04 2.51
CA ALA A 32 -3.69 -8.30 1.28
C ALA A 32 -3.19 -9.74 1.25
N PHE A 33 -3.06 -10.28 0.04
CA PHE A 33 -2.38 -11.53 -0.22
C PHE A 33 -1.32 -11.30 -1.30
N PRO A 34 -0.04 -11.56 -1.02
CA PRO A 34 1.04 -11.21 -1.94
C PRO A 34 1.11 -12.09 -3.20
N GLU A 35 0.25 -13.11 -3.32
CA GLU A 35 0.20 -14.01 -4.47
C GLU A 35 -1.12 -13.91 -5.24
N THR A 36 -1.08 -13.54 -6.52
CA THR A 36 -2.22 -13.72 -7.44
C THR A 36 -1.76 -14.11 -8.84
N ALA A 37 -2.59 -14.87 -9.55
CA ALA A 37 -2.30 -15.40 -10.88
C ALA A 37 -2.63 -14.44 -12.05
N ASP A 38 -3.24 -13.28 -11.79
CA ASP A 38 -3.64 -12.31 -12.83
C ASP A 38 -3.04 -10.94 -12.53
N ASP A 39 -2.29 -10.39 -13.50
CA ASP A 39 -1.52 -9.15 -13.39
C ASP A 39 -2.37 -7.89 -13.07
N TYR A 40 -3.71 -8.00 -13.15
CA TYR A 40 -4.65 -6.88 -13.04
C TYR A 40 -5.70 -7.02 -11.93
N GLU A 41 -5.64 -8.06 -11.09
CA GLU A 41 -6.52 -8.17 -9.92
C GLU A 41 -5.97 -7.35 -8.74
N THR A 42 -6.86 -6.71 -7.98
CA THR A 42 -6.47 -6.06 -6.72
C THR A 42 -6.03 -7.14 -5.73
N MET A 43 -4.81 -7.04 -5.21
CA MET A 43 -4.20 -8.05 -4.35
C MET A 43 -4.62 -7.91 -2.87
N GLY A 44 -5.65 -7.11 -2.60
CA GLY A 44 -6.03 -6.68 -1.27
C GLY A 44 -7.30 -5.86 -1.23
N SER A 45 -7.65 -5.44 -0.02
CA SER A 45 -8.83 -4.62 0.25
C SER A 45 -8.67 -3.83 1.55
N VAL A 46 -9.38 -2.71 1.64
CA VAL A 46 -9.39 -1.85 2.82
C VAL A 46 -10.82 -1.74 3.35
N VAL A 47 -10.97 -1.85 4.67
CA VAL A 47 -12.28 -1.71 5.33
C VAL A 47 -12.17 -0.67 6.44
N TYR A 48 -12.96 0.40 6.33
CA TYR A 48 -13.13 1.35 7.40
C TYR A 48 -14.29 0.93 8.31
N VAL A 49 -14.02 0.87 9.61
CA VAL A 49 -14.98 0.57 10.68
C VAL A 49 -15.16 1.81 11.54
N PRO A 50 -16.27 2.55 11.40
CA PRO A 50 -16.54 3.74 12.22
C PRO A 50 -16.54 3.42 13.71
N ALA A 51 -16.11 4.37 14.53
CA ALA A 51 -16.12 4.22 15.99
C ALA A 51 -17.50 3.82 16.52
N GLY A 52 -17.53 2.84 17.43
CA GLY A 52 -18.77 2.33 18.03
C GLY A 52 -19.57 1.37 17.14
N SER A 53 -19.09 1.04 15.93
CA SER A 53 -19.70 0.00 15.10
C SER A 53 -19.62 -1.35 15.79
N ALA A 54 -20.75 -2.08 15.85
CA ALA A 54 -20.76 -3.44 16.37
C ALA A 54 -20.00 -4.36 15.41
N VAL A 55 -18.94 -4.99 15.92
CA VAL A 55 -18.11 -5.92 15.15
C VAL A 55 -18.12 -7.31 15.79
N THR A 56 -17.92 -8.31 14.95
CA THR A 56 -17.69 -9.70 15.37
C THR A 56 -16.35 -10.13 14.81
N GLU A 57 -15.52 -10.74 15.64
CA GLU A 57 -14.26 -11.33 15.21
C GLU A 57 -14.53 -12.45 14.19
N ARG A 58 -13.76 -12.47 13.10
CA ARG A 58 -13.83 -13.52 12.09
C ARG A 58 -12.64 -14.45 12.27
N ASP A 59 -12.85 -15.71 11.93
CA ASP A 59 -11.77 -16.69 11.86
C ASP A 59 -10.70 -16.21 10.87
N ARG A 60 -9.43 -16.20 11.33
CA ARG A 60 -8.27 -15.69 10.57
C ARG A 60 -7.97 -16.50 9.30
N HIS A 61 -8.51 -17.71 9.17
CA HIS A 61 -8.33 -18.60 8.01
C HIS A 61 -9.58 -18.67 7.13
N ALA A 62 -10.65 -17.95 7.47
CA ALA A 62 -11.90 -17.96 6.68
C ALA A 62 -11.74 -17.44 5.25
N TRP A 63 -10.61 -16.81 4.92
CA TRP A 63 -10.31 -16.29 3.58
C TRP A 63 -9.85 -17.39 2.61
N ASN A 64 -9.16 -18.43 3.08
CA ASN A 64 -8.79 -19.61 2.28
C ASN A 64 -8.89 -20.90 3.12
N PRO A 65 -10.01 -21.64 3.05
CA PRO A 65 -10.20 -22.85 3.83
C PRO A 65 -9.53 -24.11 3.24
N SER A 66 -8.91 -24.03 2.05
CA SER A 66 -8.45 -25.21 1.30
C SER A 66 -6.92 -25.37 1.26
N ASP A 67 -6.16 -24.29 1.36
CA ASP A 67 -4.68 -24.32 1.27
C ASP A 67 -3.99 -23.73 2.51
N ILE A 68 -4.60 -23.89 3.69
CA ILE A 68 -4.09 -23.29 4.95
C ILE A 68 -2.67 -23.78 5.25
N ASP A 69 -2.44 -25.08 5.11
CA ASP A 69 -1.17 -25.74 5.48
C ASP A 69 0.03 -25.22 4.66
N ASP A 70 -0.20 -24.80 3.41
CA ASP A 70 0.87 -24.34 2.51
C ASP A 70 1.33 -22.90 2.83
N TYR A 71 0.49 -22.10 3.48
CA TYR A 71 0.79 -20.70 3.80
C TYR A 71 0.90 -20.41 5.31
N GLU A 72 0.54 -21.35 6.19
CA GLU A 72 0.56 -21.14 7.64
C GLU A 72 1.95 -20.74 8.15
N ALA A 73 3.00 -21.46 7.73
CA ALA A 73 4.37 -21.16 8.10
C ALA A 73 4.80 -19.74 7.66
N MET A 74 4.42 -19.32 6.45
CA MET A 74 4.68 -17.98 5.94
C MET A 74 3.95 -16.91 6.78
N PHE A 75 2.68 -17.13 7.13
CA PHE A 75 1.94 -16.18 7.96
C PHE A 75 2.47 -16.08 9.39
N GLU A 76 3.08 -17.14 9.92
CA GLU A 76 3.74 -17.13 11.23
C GLU A 76 5.02 -16.27 11.22
N GLU A 77 5.68 -16.14 10.06
CA GLU A 77 6.88 -15.31 9.89
C GLU A 77 6.56 -13.81 9.71
N PHE A 78 5.34 -13.46 9.29
CA PHE A 78 4.95 -12.06 9.15
C PHE A 78 4.97 -11.30 10.48
N PRO A 79 5.40 -10.02 10.50
CA PRO A 79 5.45 -9.20 11.71
C PRO A 79 4.15 -9.22 12.51
N GLN A 80 4.21 -9.70 13.76
CA GLN A 80 3.08 -9.76 14.69
C GLN A 80 3.26 -8.79 15.85
N GLY A 81 2.17 -8.20 16.33
CA GLY A 81 2.12 -7.47 17.60
C GLY A 81 1.48 -6.08 17.52
N PRO A 82 1.47 -5.33 18.63
CA PRO A 82 0.90 -4.00 18.67
C PRO A 82 1.73 -3.00 17.86
N LEU A 83 1.07 -2.26 17.00
CA LEU A 83 1.66 -1.15 16.24
C LEU A 83 1.77 0.12 17.11
N ARG A 84 2.79 0.92 16.86
CA ARG A 84 2.98 2.24 17.49
C ARG A 84 3.33 3.25 16.42
N ALA A 85 2.50 4.28 16.28
CA ALA A 85 2.72 5.33 15.30
C ALA A 85 3.85 6.28 15.74
N THR A 86 4.68 6.66 14.78
CA THR A 86 5.67 7.74 14.89
C THR A 86 5.63 8.56 13.60
N THR A 87 5.91 9.85 13.68
CA THR A 87 5.90 10.73 12.50
C THR A 87 7.32 10.88 11.98
N HIS A 88 7.49 10.64 10.68
CA HIS A 88 8.76 10.77 9.97
C HIS A 88 8.61 11.65 8.72
N VAL A 89 9.75 12.09 8.19
CA VAL A 89 9.78 12.78 6.90
C VAL A 89 9.63 11.74 5.80
N SER A 90 8.70 11.95 4.88
CA SER A 90 8.58 11.18 3.64
C SER A 90 8.99 12.07 2.47
N LEU A 91 10.01 11.65 1.73
CA LEU A 91 10.53 12.34 0.55
C LEU A 91 10.32 11.45 -0.68
N PRO A 92 10.28 12.04 -1.90
CA PRO A 92 10.29 11.24 -3.12
C PRO A 92 11.46 10.24 -3.10
N CYS A 93 11.12 8.97 -3.08
CA CYS A 93 12.03 7.82 -2.97
C CYS A 93 12.05 6.96 -4.25
N HIS A 94 11.40 7.42 -5.32
CA HIS A 94 11.45 6.77 -6.63
C HIS A 94 12.13 7.64 -7.68
N GLU A 95 12.81 7.00 -8.61
CA GLU A 95 13.60 7.63 -9.67
C GLU A 95 12.73 8.05 -10.85
N ALA A 96 11.71 7.24 -11.19
CA ALA A 96 10.94 7.44 -12.40
C ALA A 96 9.47 6.98 -12.26
N VAL A 97 8.65 7.46 -13.19
CA VAL A 97 7.28 6.98 -13.44
C VAL A 97 7.22 6.32 -14.82
N GLU A 98 6.47 5.22 -14.93
CA GLU A 98 6.19 4.64 -16.23
C GLU A 98 5.33 5.58 -17.08
N LEU A 99 5.66 5.70 -18.37
CA LEU A 99 4.85 6.50 -19.29
C LEU A 99 3.68 5.66 -19.78
N LEU A 100 2.47 6.02 -19.35
CA LEU A 100 1.23 5.50 -19.94
C LEU A 100 1.28 5.65 -21.47
N ASP A 101 1.02 4.56 -22.19
CA ASP A 101 1.03 4.43 -23.66
C ASP A 101 2.38 4.48 -24.40
N LYS A 102 3.53 4.52 -23.71
CA LYS A 102 4.85 4.50 -24.38
C LYS A 102 5.85 3.61 -23.66
N PRO A 103 6.71 2.87 -24.38
CA PRO A 103 7.84 2.19 -23.75
C PRO A 103 8.78 3.20 -23.08
N GLY A 104 9.14 2.94 -21.82
CA GLY A 104 10.12 3.70 -21.07
C GLY A 104 9.55 4.40 -19.84
N SER A 105 10.45 5.01 -19.07
CA SER A 105 10.13 5.77 -17.87
C SER A 105 10.66 7.21 -18.00
N GLY A 106 10.09 8.12 -17.22
CA GLY A 106 10.51 9.52 -17.13
C GLY A 106 10.66 9.97 -15.68
N PRO A 107 11.33 11.10 -15.41
CA PRO A 107 11.50 11.59 -14.04
C PRO A 107 10.14 11.89 -13.40
N LEU A 108 10.07 11.83 -12.07
CA LEU A 108 8.86 12.18 -11.33
C LEU A 108 8.40 13.60 -11.69
N PRO A 109 7.10 13.84 -11.92
CA PRO A 109 6.57 15.17 -12.17
C PRO A 109 7.02 16.18 -11.09
N GLY A 110 7.65 17.28 -11.52
CA GLY A 110 8.20 18.30 -10.61
C GLY A 110 9.59 17.99 -10.04
N HIS A 111 10.14 16.80 -10.28
CA HIS A 111 11.42 16.34 -9.74
C HIS A 111 12.38 15.87 -10.86
N PRO A 112 12.94 16.78 -11.69
CA PRO A 112 13.82 16.42 -12.80
C PRO A 112 15.19 15.83 -12.39
N ARG A 113 15.44 15.69 -11.09
CA ARG A 113 16.67 15.19 -10.47
C ARG A 113 16.35 14.07 -9.47
N SER A 114 15.25 13.35 -9.70
CA SER A 114 14.72 12.29 -8.82
C SER A 114 15.78 11.23 -8.51
N GLU A 115 16.51 10.72 -9.49
CA GLU A 115 17.62 9.76 -9.29
C GLU A 115 18.64 10.24 -8.24
N GLU A 116 19.08 11.50 -8.32
CA GLU A 116 20.08 12.02 -7.39
C GLU A 116 19.49 12.30 -6.01
N LEU A 117 18.21 12.63 -5.93
CA LEU A 117 17.48 12.77 -4.66
C LEU A 117 17.33 11.41 -3.97
N VAL A 118 16.94 10.38 -4.72
CA VAL A 118 16.84 9.00 -4.23
C VAL A 118 18.19 8.52 -3.72
N ALA A 119 19.28 8.70 -4.48
CA ALA A 119 20.61 8.28 -4.04
C ALA A 119 21.05 8.94 -2.72
N VAL A 120 20.72 10.22 -2.51
CA VAL A 120 21.00 10.91 -1.24
C VAL A 120 20.10 10.37 -0.13
N TRP A 121 18.81 10.17 -0.41
CA TRP A 121 17.85 9.64 0.54
C TRP A 121 18.25 8.26 1.04
N GLU A 122 18.50 7.31 0.13
CA GLU A 122 18.98 5.96 0.43
C GLU A 122 20.24 5.96 1.31
N SER A 123 21.15 6.90 1.09
CA SER A 123 22.37 7.00 1.91
C SER A 123 22.18 7.56 3.32
N THR A 124 21.00 8.12 3.64
CA THR A 124 20.75 8.85 4.89
C THR A 124 19.50 8.42 5.66
N ARG A 125 18.52 7.78 4.99
CA ARG A 125 17.18 7.47 5.51
C ARG A 125 17.21 6.72 6.85
N ASP A 126 18.03 5.68 6.99
CA ASP A 126 18.13 4.88 8.22
C ASP A 126 18.46 5.72 9.47
N ALA A 127 19.20 6.82 9.31
CA ALA A 127 19.58 7.69 10.41
C ALA A 127 18.52 8.75 10.75
N ILE A 128 17.54 8.98 9.87
CA ILE A 128 16.57 10.09 9.94
C ILE A 128 15.14 9.58 10.14
N ALA A 129 14.77 8.55 9.38
CA ALA A 129 13.45 7.95 9.29
C ALA A 129 13.64 6.42 9.20
N PRO A 130 13.98 5.75 10.33
CA PRO A 130 14.12 4.31 10.33
C PRO A 130 12.81 3.65 9.90
N GLU A 131 12.93 2.65 9.04
CA GLU A 131 11.79 1.94 8.48
C GLU A 131 11.00 1.20 9.56
N GLY A 132 9.68 1.23 9.39
CA GLY A 132 8.75 0.39 10.11
C GLY A 132 8.10 -0.61 9.15
N PRO A 133 7.43 -1.65 9.68
CA PRO A 133 6.75 -2.62 8.82
C PRO A 133 5.53 -2.03 8.10
N LEU A 134 5.05 -0.84 8.48
CA LEU A 134 3.82 -0.24 7.97
C LEU A 134 3.92 1.29 7.95
N GLN A 135 3.65 1.92 6.80
CA GLN A 135 3.51 3.37 6.64
C GLN A 135 2.06 3.77 6.34
N ILE A 136 1.69 5.01 6.68
CA ILE A 136 0.42 5.64 6.30
C ILE A 136 0.69 6.98 5.60
N GLY A 137 0.23 7.08 4.36
CA GLY A 137 0.49 8.24 3.49
C GLY A 137 1.96 8.42 3.13
N GLY A 138 2.30 9.60 2.59
CA GLY A 138 3.64 9.89 2.08
C GLY A 138 3.89 9.29 0.69
N TYR A 139 5.17 9.14 0.35
CA TYR A 139 5.65 8.38 -0.80
C TYR A 139 5.82 6.92 -0.40
N ALA A 140 5.44 6.02 -1.31
CA ALA A 140 5.54 4.58 -1.10
C ALA A 140 6.98 4.16 -0.85
N ASP A 141 7.18 3.15 -0.01
CA ASP A 141 8.51 2.66 0.30
C ASP A 141 8.66 1.21 -0.17
N GLU A 142 9.43 1.00 -1.24
CA GLU A 142 9.78 -0.33 -1.73
C GLU A 142 11.24 -0.41 -2.18
N GLU A 143 11.79 -1.64 -2.21
CA GLU A 143 13.17 -1.90 -2.63
C GLU A 143 13.44 -1.40 -4.07
N ALA A 144 12.46 -1.52 -4.97
CA ALA A 144 12.59 -1.10 -6.36
C ALA A 144 12.31 0.39 -6.55
N VAL A 145 13.30 1.22 -6.21
CA VAL A 145 13.20 2.68 -6.40
C VAL A 145 13.04 3.13 -7.86
N TYR A 146 13.23 2.26 -8.86
CA TYR A 146 13.17 2.63 -10.27
C TYR A 146 11.77 3.04 -10.77
N THR A 147 10.71 2.59 -10.11
CA THR A 147 9.33 2.87 -10.51
C THR A 147 8.51 3.29 -9.30
N ASP A 148 7.67 4.32 -9.43
CA ASP A 148 6.70 4.70 -8.41
C ASP A 148 5.56 3.64 -8.27
N PRO A 149 5.36 3.05 -7.08
CA PRO A 149 4.29 2.10 -6.80
C PRO A 149 2.89 2.68 -7.04
N VAL A 150 2.70 3.98 -6.77
CA VAL A 150 1.42 4.65 -7.03
C VAL A 150 1.16 4.70 -8.53
N ALA A 151 2.14 5.12 -9.34
CA ALA A 151 2.01 5.11 -10.79
C ALA A 151 1.73 3.72 -11.36
N THR A 152 2.40 2.69 -10.82
CA THR A 152 2.16 1.29 -11.17
C THR A 152 0.74 0.86 -10.84
N ALA A 153 0.25 1.20 -9.65
CA ALA A 153 -1.13 0.90 -9.22
C ALA A 153 -2.16 1.60 -10.11
N VAL A 154 -1.95 2.87 -10.49
CA VAL A 154 -2.84 3.59 -11.43
C VAL A 154 -2.91 2.89 -12.78
N SER A 155 -1.77 2.54 -13.36
CA SER A 155 -1.71 1.80 -14.64
C SER A 155 -2.48 0.48 -14.58
N ARG A 156 -2.39 -0.25 -13.46
CA ARG A 156 -3.15 -1.50 -13.25
C ARG A 156 -4.63 -1.25 -13.00
N ALA A 157 -5.00 -0.22 -12.24
CA ALA A 157 -6.39 0.14 -11.98
C ALA A 157 -7.14 0.53 -13.26
N VAL A 158 -6.50 1.32 -14.15
CA VAL A 158 -7.06 1.68 -15.47
C VAL A 158 -7.32 0.42 -16.30
N LYS A 159 -6.34 -0.50 -16.38
CA LYS A 159 -6.52 -1.78 -17.10
C LYS A 159 -7.62 -2.65 -16.49
N ALA A 160 -7.72 -2.69 -15.16
CA ALA A 160 -8.79 -3.41 -14.47
C ALA A 160 -10.17 -2.82 -14.81
N ALA A 161 -10.29 -1.49 -14.89
CA ALA A 161 -11.51 -0.81 -15.28
C ALA A 161 -11.89 -1.07 -16.75
N ASP A 162 -10.92 -1.01 -17.68
CA ASP A 162 -11.13 -1.38 -19.08
C ASP A 162 -11.60 -2.83 -19.24
N ALA A 163 -11.13 -3.72 -18.36
CA ALA A 163 -11.56 -5.12 -18.28
C ALA A 163 -12.91 -5.31 -17.55
N GLY A 164 -13.56 -4.25 -17.06
CA GLY A 164 -14.83 -4.30 -16.34
C GLY A 164 -14.74 -4.89 -14.94
N ARG A 165 -13.55 -4.85 -14.31
CA ARG A 165 -13.27 -5.40 -12.97
C ARG A 165 -13.16 -4.33 -11.88
N TRP A 166 -13.55 -3.09 -12.20
CA TRP A 166 -13.52 -1.96 -11.28
C TRP A 166 -14.88 -1.27 -11.23
N ASP A 167 -15.36 -1.00 -10.02
CA ASP A 167 -16.68 -0.40 -9.78
C ASP A 167 -16.59 1.11 -9.51
N GLY A 168 -16.59 1.90 -10.57
CA GLY A 168 -16.67 3.36 -10.48
C GLY A 168 -15.80 4.09 -11.50
N PRO A 169 -15.71 5.42 -11.39
CA PRO A 169 -14.72 6.18 -12.15
C PRO A 169 -13.31 5.77 -11.72
N VAL A 170 -12.40 5.78 -12.69
CA VAL A 170 -10.96 5.60 -12.51
C VAL A 170 -10.27 6.74 -13.23
N SER A 171 -9.39 7.47 -12.55
CA SER A 171 -8.52 8.46 -13.17
C SER A 171 -7.24 7.80 -13.67
N ASP A 172 -6.80 8.18 -14.86
CA ASP A 172 -5.50 7.82 -15.42
C ASP A 172 -4.39 8.81 -15.02
N ASP A 173 -4.72 9.90 -14.32
CA ASP A 173 -3.75 10.85 -13.78
C ASP A 173 -3.27 10.40 -12.40
N VAL A 174 -1.97 10.11 -12.28
CA VAL A 174 -1.32 9.72 -11.02
C VAL A 174 -1.51 10.76 -9.91
N ALA A 175 -1.65 12.05 -10.25
CA ALA A 175 -1.86 13.10 -9.27
C ALA A 175 -3.20 12.98 -8.50
N ASP A 176 -4.19 12.31 -9.10
CA ASP A 176 -5.50 12.07 -8.48
C ASP A 176 -5.46 10.94 -7.44
N TRP A 177 -4.34 10.23 -7.34
CA TRP A 177 -4.15 9.11 -6.43
C TRP A 177 -3.19 9.45 -5.29
N VAL A 178 -3.32 8.71 -4.20
CA VAL A 178 -2.44 8.76 -3.04
C VAL A 178 -2.15 7.36 -2.53
N LEU A 179 -0.96 7.19 -1.97
CA LEU A 179 -0.69 6.06 -1.08
C LEU A 179 -1.56 6.22 0.18
N LEU A 180 -2.37 5.22 0.48
CA LEU A 180 -3.09 5.13 1.74
C LEU A 180 -2.19 4.49 2.80
N ALA A 181 -1.59 3.36 2.46
CA ALA A 181 -0.69 2.61 3.33
C ALA A 181 0.27 1.76 2.48
N ASP A 182 1.44 1.44 3.03
CA ASP A 182 2.28 0.34 2.57
C ASP A 182 2.60 -0.61 3.73
N TRP A 183 2.97 -1.84 3.41
CA TRP A 183 3.39 -2.85 4.37
C TRP A 183 4.54 -3.69 3.82
N LEU A 184 5.61 -3.80 4.59
CA LEU A 184 6.75 -4.67 4.30
C LEU A 184 6.54 -6.02 4.99
N ALA A 185 6.51 -7.10 4.20
CA ALA A 185 6.34 -8.46 4.68
C ALA A 185 7.44 -8.91 5.65
N GLY A 186 8.65 -8.35 5.48
CA GLY A 186 9.83 -8.64 6.29
C GLY A 186 10.93 -9.32 5.49
N MET A 187 12.17 -9.14 5.94
CA MET A 187 13.36 -9.70 5.28
C MET A 187 13.52 -11.21 5.50
N ASP A 188 12.89 -11.74 6.55
CA ASP A 188 13.07 -13.12 6.99
C ASP A 188 11.93 -14.05 6.52
N VAL A 189 10.99 -13.57 5.70
CA VAL A 189 9.88 -14.38 5.18
C VAL A 189 10.35 -15.17 3.97
N GLN A 190 10.56 -16.47 4.14
CA GLN A 190 11.21 -17.26 3.10
C GLN A 190 10.37 -17.31 1.81
N GLY A 191 10.98 -16.94 0.69
CA GLY A 191 10.32 -16.90 -0.63
C GLY A 191 9.49 -15.63 -0.88
N TRP A 192 9.45 -14.69 0.08
CA TRP A 192 8.75 -13.42 0.00
C TRP A 192 9.57 -12.30 0.66
N GLU A 193 10.89 -12.47 0.67
CA GLU A 193 11.81 -11.51 1.24
C GLU A 193 11.60 -10.15 0.58
N SER A 194 11.45 -9.11 1.39
CA SER A 194 11.20 -7.73 0.94
C SER A 194 9.89 -7.51 0.18
N ALA A 195 8.95 -8.46 0.17
CA ALA A 195 7.66 -8.25 -0.49
C ALA A 195 6.94 -7.06 0.15
N THR A 196 6.52 -6.11 -0.69
CA THR A 196 5.88 -4.87 -0.23
C THR A 196 4.49 -4.75 -0.82
N VAL A 197 3.50 -4.54 0.04
CA VAL A 197 2.12 -4.30 -0.34
C VAL A 197 1.84 -2.80 -0.32
N HIS A 198 1.15 -2.31 -1.33
CA HIS A 198 0.73 -0.91 -1.43
C HIS A 198 -0.79 -0.84 -1.57
N TRP A 199 -1.45 -0.11 -0.68
CA TRP A 199 -2.86 0.28 -0.84
C TRP A 199 -2.91 1.71 -1.34
N VAL A 200 -3.45 1.90 -2.53
CA VAL A 200 -3.53 3.20 -3.21
C VAL A 200 -5.00 3.55 -3.45
N ILE A 201 -5.38 4.82 -3.30
CA ILE A 201 -6.78 5.25 -3.43
C ILE A 201 -6.87 6.61 -4.12
N GLN A 202 -7.92 6.83 -4.91
CA GLN A 202 -8.21 8.15 -5.46
C GLN A 202 -8.53 9.13 -4.33
N ARG A 203 -8.00 10.36 -4.42
CA ARG A 203 -8.20 11.42 -3.42
C ARG A 203 -9.68 11.71 -3.18
N GLU A 204 -10.50 11.69 -4.24
CA GLU A 204 -11.95 11.89 -4.13
C GLU A 204 -12.65 10.75 -3.37
N ASP A 205 -12.26 9.50 -3.64
CA ASP A 205 -12.80 8.33 -2.95
C ASP A 205 -12.39 8.33 -1.47
N LEU A 206 -11.14 8.71 -1.17
CA LEU A 206 -10.67 8.87 0.22
C LEU A 206 -11.45 9.96 0.96
N ALA A 207 -11.65 11.13 0.35
CA ALA A 207 -12.45 12.21 0.92
C ALA A 207 -13.92 11.79 1.14
N ALA A 208 -14.45 10.92 0.28
CA ALA A 208 -15.78 10.35 0.40
C ALA A 208 -15.84 9.09 1.31
N GLN A 209 -14.72 8.70 1.93
CA GLN A 209 -14.58 7.50 2.78
C GLN A 209 -14.96 6.19 2.07
N ARG A 210 -14.74 6.13 0.75
CA ARG A 210 -14.98 4.97 -0.12
C ARG A 210 -13.77 4.04 -0.15
N PHE A 211 -13.37 3.56 1.03
CA PHE A 211 -12.23 2.65 1.17
C PHE A 211 -12.41 1.31 0.42
N ASP A 212 -13.66 0.98 0.06
CA ASP A 212 -13.98 -0.13 -0.86
C ASP A 212 -13.36 0.01 -2.25
N ARG A 213 -12.89 1.21 -2.60
CA ARG A 213 -12.24 1.56 -3.88
C ARG A 213 -10.73 1.77 -3.76
N ALA A 214 -10.10 1.22 -2.74
CA ALA A 214 -8.63 1.12 -2.72
C ALA A 214 -8.16 0.05 -3.71
N PHE A 215 -7.14 0.36 -4.50
CA PHE A 215 -6.44 -0.61 -5.34
C PHE A 215 -5.21 -1.11 -4.58
N THR A 216 -5.01 -2.43 -4.53
CA THR A 216 -3.85 -3.03 -3.86
C THR A 216 -2.91 -3.65 -4.87
N SER A 217 -1.64 -3.29 -4.82
CA SER A 217 -0.55 -3.90 -5.58
C SER A 217 0.50 -4.49 -4.65
N VAL A 218 1.22 -5.50 -5.14
CA VAL A 218 2.39 -6.07 -4.46
C VAL A 218 3.59 -5.94 -5.37
N PHE A 219 4.71 -5.55 -4.77
CA PHE A 219 6.04 -5.69 -5.34
C PHE A 219 6.77 -6.83 -4.65
N TRP A 220 7.40 -7.70 -5.44
CA TRP A 220 8.26 -8.76 -4.97
C TRP A 220 9.28 -9.08 -6.07
N ASN A 221 10.56 -9.18 -5.69
CA ASN A 221 11.65 -9.51 -6.60
C ASN A 221 12.06 -10.98 -6.38
N PRO A 222 11.70 -11.91 -7.28
CA PRO A 222 11.94 -13.35 -7.13
C PRO A 222 13.40 -13.79 -7.26
#